data_AF-A0A955CLI5-F1
#
_entry.id   AF-A0A955CLI5-F1
#
_cell.length_a   1.000
_cell.length_b   1.000
_cell.length_c   1.000
_cell.angle_alpha   90.00
_cell.angle_beta   90.00
_cell.angle_gamma   90.00
#
_symmetry.space_group_name_H-M   'P 1'
#
loop_
_entity.id
_entity.type
_entity.pdbx_description
1 polymer ?
#
loop_
_entity_poly.entity_id
_entity_poly.type
_entity_poly.pdbx_seq_one_letter_code
_entity_poly.pdbx_strand_id
1 'polypeptide(L)'
;MAGIMAMVFPGLGHIALGLPRRGRLVMLGVLGLFVTGILIGGLDAIDSHQDRWWFYAQVLAGPVAFITDAVHIHLRSEGHIVQGLGRMNELGTLSCAMAGFMNLIAILDAMFPPLRRRREGARL
;
A
#
# COMPACT_ATOMS: atom_id res chain seq x y z
N MET A 1 19.27 1.29 6.29
CA MET A 1 18.52 2.56 6.14
C MET A 1 17.46 2.51 5.03
N ALA A 2 17.71 1.93 3.85
CA ALA A 2 16.72 1.86 2.75
C ALA A 2 15.40 1.12 3.10
N GLY A 3 15.46 0.06 3.92
CA GLY A 3 14.27 -0.67 4.35
C GLY A 3 13.30 0.17 5.20
N ILE A 4 13.82 1.04 6.07
CA ILE A 4 12.99 1.92 6.91
C ILE A 4 12.28 2.98 6.05
N MET A 5 12.98 3.53 5.04
CA MET A 5 12.37 4.47 4.09
C MET A 5 11.30 3.80 3.21
N ALA A 6 11.44 2.51 2.89
CA ALA A 6 10.43 1.74 2.18
C ALA A 6 9.17 1.50 3.03
N MET A 7 9.30 1.42 4.36
CA MET A 7 8.16 1.36 5.29
C MET A 7 7.39 2.68 5.36
N VAL A 8 8.08 3.82 5.20
CA VAL A 8 7.48 5.15 5.29
C VAL A 8 6.66 5.50 4.05
N PHE A 9 7.05 5.03 2.86
CA PHE A 9 6.23 5.29 1.67
C PHE A 9 6.49 4.25 0.57
N PRO A 10 5.44 3.81 -0.15
CA PRO A 10 5.61 2.89 -1.26
C PRO A 10 6.60 3.39 -2.31
N GLY A 11 7.62 2.59 -2.60
CA GLY A 11 8.63 2.90 -3.62
C GLY A 11 9.77 3.83 -3.18
N LEU A 12 9.75 4.42 -1.97
CA LEU A 12 10.86 5.27 -1.48
C LEU A 12 12.15 4.49 -1.25
N GLY A 13 12.07 3.21 -0.87
CA GLY A 13 13.26 2.34 -0.71
C GLY A 13 14.09 2.22 -1.99
N HIS A 14 13.42 2.02 -3.13
CA HIS A 14 14.10 1.93 -4.43
C HIS A 14 14.60 3.28 -4.93
N ILE A 15 13.93 4.38 -4.59
CA ILE A 15 14.43 5.74 -4.91
C ILE A 15 15.70 6.03 -4.11
N ALA A 16 15.73 5.70 -2.82
CA ALA A 16 16.91 5.85 -1.96
C ALA A 16 18.09 4.97 -2.42
N LEU A 17 17.81 3.83 -3.07
CA LEU A 17 18.82 2.96 -3.70
C LEU A 17 19.27 3.43 -5.09
N GLY A 18 18.82 4.59 -5.57
CA GLY A 18 19.19 5.12 -6.89
C GLY A 18 18.48 4.43 -8.07
N LEU A 19 17.36 3.74 -7.81
CA LEU A 19 16.55 3.02 -8.81
C LEU A 19 15.18 3.70 -9.03
N PRO A 20 15.14 4.94 -9.58
CA PRO A 20 13.91 5.74 -9.65
C PRO A 20 12.83 5.14 -10.56
N ARG A 21 13.21 4.33 -11.56
CA ARG A 21 12.23 3.62 -12.40
C ARG A 21 11.50 2.54 -11.62
N ARG A 22 12.20 1.75 -10.80
CA ARG A 22 11.58 0.71 -9.97
C ARG A 22 10.73 1.32 -8.87
N GLY A 23 11.24 2.36 -8.20
CA GLY A 23 10.50 3.07 -7.16
C GLY A 23 9.18 3.65 -7.67
N ARG A 24 9.18 4.31 -8.84
CA ARG A 24 7.93 4.83 -9.43
C ARG A 24 6.94 3.74 -9.80
N LEU A 25 7.39 2.60 -10.33
CA LEU A 25 6.49 1.49 -10.67
C LEU A 25 5.85 0.86 -9.41
N VAL A 26 6.63 0.68 -8.35
CA VAL A 26 6.11 0.21 -7.05
C VAL A 26 5.11 1.21 -6.50
N MET A 27 5.45 2.50 -6.49
CA MET A 27 4.58 3.56 -5.99
C MET A 27 3.25 3.60 -6.74
N LEU A 28 3.29 3.57 -8.09
CA LEU A 28 2.08 3.57 -8.92
C LEU A 28 1.25 2.29 -8.73
N GLY A 29 1.89 1.13 -8.63
CA GLY A 29 1.20 -0.14 -8.41
C GLY A 29 0.50 -0.19 -7.05
N VAL A 30 1.21 0.12 -5.98
CA VAL A 30 0.67 0.08 -4.61
C VAL A 30 -0.41 1.14 -4.42
N LEU A 31 -0.11 2.41 -4.74
CA LEU A 31 -1.09 3.49 -4.56
C LEU A 31 -2.29 3.32 -5.50
N GLY A 32 -2.06 2.91 -6.74
CA GLY A 32 -3.14 2.64 -7.70
C GLY A 32 -4.07 1.54 -7.22
N LEU A 33 -3.52 0.43 -6.73
CA LEU A 33 -4.30 -0.69 -6.20
C LEU A 33 -5.06 -0.31 -4.92
N PHE A 34 -4.45 0.48 -4.05
CA PHE A 34 -5.07 0.98 -2.83
C PHE A 34 -6.21 1.96 -3.10
N VAL A 35 -5.99 2.97 -3.95
CA VAL A 35 -7.01 3.93 -4.37
C VAL A 35 -8.15 3.23 -5.09
N THR A 36 -7.85 2.29 -5.98
CA THR A 36 -8.87 1.50 -6.68
C THR A 36 -9.69 0.65 -5.68
N GLY A 37 -9.05 0.11 -4.64
CA GLY A 37 -9.73 -0.61 -3.57
C GLY A 37 -10.73 0.28 -2.81
N ILE A 38 -10.33 1.50 -2.47
CA ILE A 38 -11.22 2.49 -1.83
C ILE A 38 -12.35 2.91 -2.77
N LEU A 39 -12.08 3.11 -4.06
CA LEU A 39 -13.10 3.48 -5.03
C LEU A 39 -14.15 2.38 -5.24
N ILE A 40 -13.75 1.11 -5.14
CA ILE A 40 -14.65 -0.04 -5.32
C ILE A 40 -15.44 -0.34 -4.04
N GLY A 41 -14.77 -0.38 -2.88
CA GLY A 41 -15.37 -0.79 -1.60
C GLY A 41 -15.87 0.34 -0.72
N GLY A 42 -15.51 1.58 -1.01
CA GLY A 42 -15.77 2.73 -0.15
C GLY A 42 -14.75 2.85 1.00
N LEU A 43 -14.94 3.84 1.87
CA LEU A 43 -14.07 4.05 3.04
C LEU A 43 -14.22 2.94 4.09
N ASP A 44 -15.35 2.21 4.07
CA ASP A 44 -15.63 1.06 4.92
C ASP A 44 -14.78 -0.18 4.57
N ALA A 45 -14.07 -0.16 3.42
CA ALA A 45 -13.13 -1.22 3.04
C ALA A 45 -11.86 -1.23 3.91
N ILE A 46 -11.70 -0.20 4.74
CA ILE A 46 -10.62 -0.04 5.71
C ILE A 46 -11.30 0.13 7.07
N ASP A 47 -11.68 -1.00 7.67
CA ASP A 47 -12.26 -1.04 9.02
C ASP A 47 -11.25 -1.69 10.00
N SER A 48 -10.60 -0.86 10.81
CA SER A 48 -9.67 -1.28 11.86
C SER A 48 -10.35 -1.91 13.08
N HIS A 49 -11.67 -1.75 13.21
CA HIS A 49 -12.44 -2.09 14.41
C HIS A 49 -13.18 -3.43 14.28
N GLN A 50 -13.70 -3.76 13.09
CA GLN A 50 -14.37 -5.03 12.82
C GLN A 50 -13.41 -6.12 12.29
N ASP A 51 -12.46 -5.76 11.42
CA ASP A 51 -11.55 -6.69 10.73
C ASP A 51 -10.07 -6.46 11.03
N ARG A 52 -9.70 -6.43 12.31
CA ARG A 52 -8.32 -6.22 12.80
C ARG A 52 -7.25 -7.03 12.06
N TRP A 53 -7.55 -8.27 11.67
CA TRP A 53 -6.61 -9.12 10.94
C TRP A 53 -6.34 -8.63 9.51
N TRP A 54 -7.37 -8.13 8.81
CA TRP A 54 -7.22 -7.54 7.48
C TRP A 54 -6.52 -6.18 7.54
N PHE A 55 -6.77 -5.41 8.59
CA PHE A 55 -6.12 -4.13 8.80
C PHE A 55 -4.60 -4.24 8.92
N TYR A 56 -4.07 -5.30 9.56
CA TYR A 56 -2.63 -5.53 9.61
C TYR A 56 -1.99 -5.66 8.22
N ALA A 57 -2.70 -6.25 7.25
CA ALA A 57 -2.22 -6.33 5.87
C ALA A 57 -2.25 -4.95 5.20
N GLN A 58 -3.28 -4.14 5.45
CA GLN A 58 -3.43 -2.81 4.87
C GLN A 58 -2.42 -1.79 5.43
N VAL A 59 -2.08 -1.89 6.72
CA VAL A 59 -1.04 -1.06 7.37
C VAL A 59 0.32 -1.19 6.67
N LEU A 60 0.59 -2.33 6.03
CA LEU A 60 1.81 -2.52 5.24
C LEU A 60 1.87 -1.62 4.00
N ALA A 61 0.75 -1.07 3.53
CA ALA A 61 0.74 -0.05 2.46
C ALA A 61 1.35 1.28 2.92
N GLY A 62 1.67 1.42 4.22
CA GLY A 62 2.34 2.56 4.80
C GLY A 62 1.38 3.59 5.40
N PRO A 63 1.81 4.85 5.55
CA PRO A 63 1.03 5.93 6.17
C PRO A 63 -0.33 6.18 5.52
N VAL A 64 -0.46 5.82 4.23
CA VAL A 64 -1.72 5.92 3.49
C VAL A 64 -2.86 5.16 4.17
N ALA A 65 -2.60 3.97 4.74
CA ALA A 65 -3.63 3.21 5.44
C ALA A 65 -4.10 3.91 6.73
N PHE A 66 -3.17 4.48 7.50
CA PHE A 66 -3.50 5.23 8.71
C PHE A 66 -4.25 6.53 8.42
N ILE A 67 -3.89 7.23 7.33
CA ILE A 67 -4.60 8.44 6.90
C ILE A 67 -6.05 8.08 6.54
N THR A 68 -6.25 7.00 5.79
CA THR A 68 -7.61 6.59 5.40
C THR A 68 -8.45 6.15 6.59
N ASP A 69 -7.86 5.42 7.55
CA ASP A 69 -8.52 5.06 8.81
C ASP A 69 -8.89 6.31 9.65
N ALA A 70 -8.00 7.30 9.75
CA ALA A 70 -8.29 8.56 10.45
C ALA A 70 -9.43 9.35 9.78
N VAL A 71 -9.45 9.39 8.44
CA VAL A 71 -10.53 10.01 7.66
C VAL A 71 -11.85 9.26 7.86
N HIS A 72 -11.82 7.93 7.86
CA HIS A 72 -13.01 7.10 8.10
C HIS A 72 -13.60 7.36 9.50
N ILE A 73 -12.77 7.38 10.54
CA ILE A 73 -13.19 7.68 11.92
C ILE A 73 -13.79 9.09 12.02
N HIS A 74 -13.17 10.08 11.37
CA HIS A 74 -13.65 11.46 11.38
C HIS A 74 -15.02 11.60 10.73
N LEU A 75 -15.20 11.04 9.53
CA LEU A 75 -16.49 11.04 8.82
C LEU A 75 -17.58 10.28 9.59
N ARG A 76 -17.21 9.18 10.25
CA ARG A 76 -18.13 8.43 11.12
C ARG A 76 -18.57 9.27 12.32
N SER A 77 -17.68 10.09 12.89
CA SER A 77 -18.01 10.98 14.01
C SER A 77 -18.96 12.12 13.63
N GLU A 78 -18.93 12.54 12.36
CA GLU A 78 -19.83 13.56 11.79
C GLU A 78 -21.20 12.98 11.35
N GLY A 79 -21.44 11.68 11.55
CA GLY A 79 -22.70 11.02 11.18
C GLY A 79 -22.80 10.65 9.70
N HIS A 80 -21.72 10.80 8.92
CA HIS A 80 -21.65 10.38 7.53
C HIS A 80 -21.36 8.88 7.47
N ILE A 81 -22.41 8.07 7.29
CA ILE A 81 -22.27 6.62 7.12
C ILE A 81 -21.89 6.34 5.65
N VAL A 82 -20.59 6.28 5.37
CA VAL A 82 -20.05 5.90 4.05
C VAL A 82 -19.80 4.38 4.02
N GLN A 83 -20.88 3.61 4.01
CA GLN A 83 -20.83 2.14 3.98
C GLN A 83 -20.67 1.59 2.57
N GLY A 84 -19.75 0.63 2.40
CA GLY A 84 -19.65 -0.19 1.20
C GLY A 84 -20.78 -1.23 1.18
N LEU A 85 -21.66 -1.20 0.17
CA LEU A 85 -22.75 -2.17 0.08
C LEU A 85 -22.24 -3.58 -0.30
N GLY A 86 -22.38 -4.53 0.62
CA GLY A 86 -22.28 -5.97 0.33
C GLY A 86 -20.93 -6.42 -0.23
N ARG A 87 -20.94 -7.16 -1.34
CA ARG A 87 -19.74 -7.77 -1.97
C ARG A 87 -18.73 -6.78 -2.50
N MET A 88 -19.13 -5.54 -2.80
CA MET A 88 -18.19 -4.49 -3.22
C MET A 88 -17.20 -4.17 -2.09
N ASN A 89 -17.67 -4.16 -0.83
CA ASN A 89 -16.81 -3.87 0.32
C ASN A 89 -15.73 -4.94 0.49
N GLU A 90 -16.09 -6.21 0.33
CA GLU A 90 -15.14 -7.33 0.37
C GLU A 90 -14.07 -7.17 -0.73
N LEU A 91 -14.47 -6.89 -1.98
CA LEU A 91 -13.52 -6.68 -3.08
C LEU A 91 -12.58 -5.50 -2.83
N GLY A 92 -13.08 -4.40 -2.26
CA GLY A 92 -12.26 -3.26 -1.86
C GLY A 92 -11.26 -3.62 -0.76
N THR A 93 -11.72 -4.33 0.27
CA THR A 93 -10.90 -4.79 1.40
C THR A 93 -9.77 -5.69 0.94
N LEU A 94 -10.07 -6.65 0.05
CA LEU A 94 -9.10 -7.53 -0.59
C LEU A 94 -8.06 -6.73 -1.39
N SER A 95 -8.49 -5.75 -2.18
CA SER A 95 -7.60 -4.91 -2.99
C SER A 95 -6.64 -4.09 -2.13
N CYS A 96 -7.13 -3.44 -1.07
CA CYS A 96 -6.32 -2.67 -0.14
C CYS A 96 -5.28 -3.53 0.58
N ALA A 97 -5.63 -4.76 0.97
CA ALA A 97 -4.68 -5.68 1.57
C ALA A 97 -3.64 -6.20 0.58
N MET A 98 -4.03 -6.50 -0.66
CA MET A 98 -3.08 -6.85 -1.72
C MET A 98 -2.09 -5.70 -1.98
N ALA A 99 -2.53 -4.45 -1.93
CA ALA A 99 -1.65 -3.29 -2.03
C ALA A 99 -0.62 -3.27 -0.88
N GLY A 100 -1.05 -3.58 0.34
CA GLY A 100 -0.15 -3.72 1.48
C GLY A 100 0.86 -4.86 1.33
N PHE A 101 0.43 -6.04 0.84
CA PHE A 101 1.35 -7.14 0.54
C PHE A 101 2.33 -6.81 -0.60
N MET A 102 1.88 -6.09 -1.63
CA MET A 102 2.77 -5.60 -2.68
C MET A 102 3.83 -4.63 -2.14
N ASN A 103 3.45 -3.75 -1.22
CA ASN A 103 4.42 -2.87 -0.56
C ASN A 103 5.40 -3.66 0.31
N LEU A 104 4.93 -4.68 1.04
CA LEU A 104 5.79 -5.58 1.80
C LEU A 104 6.82 -6.28 0.90
N ILE A 105 6.40 -6.81 -0.26
CA ILE A 105 7.32 -7.43 -1.22
C ILE A 105 8.35 -6.41 -1.71
N ALA A 106 7.94 -5.17 -1.99
CA ALA A 106 8.86 -4.12 -2.42
C ALA A 106 9.85 -3.74 -1.29
N ILE A 107 9.41 -3.70 -0.04
CA ILE A 107 10.28 -3.47 1.13
C ILE A 107 11.33 -4.60 1.22
N LEU A 108 10.90 -5.87 1.06
CA LEU A 108 11.81 -7.02 1.09
C LEU A 108 12.80 -7.02 -0.09
N ASP A 109 12.36 -6.67 -1.30
CA ASP A 109 13.23 -6.52 -2.47
C ASP A 109 14.26 -5.39 -2.28
N ALA A 110 13.87 -4.29 -1.64
CA ALA A 110 14.79 -3.20 -1.31
C ALA A 110 15.77 -3.57 -0.17
N MET A 111 15.37 -4.47 0.73
CA MET A 111 16.20 -4.94 1.84
C MET A 111 17.22 -6.00 1.41
N PHE A 112 16.83 -6.87 0.47
CA PHE A 112 17.70 -7.89 -0.12
C PHE A 112 17.80 -7.70 -1.64
N PRO A 113 18.45 -6.62 -2.12
CA PRO A 113 18.55 -6.39 -3.56
C PRO A 113 19.31 -7.56 -4.21
N PRO A 114 18.70 -8.33 -5.12
CA PRO A 114 19.43 -9.36 -5.83
C PRO A 114 20.55 -8.69 -6.63
N LEU A 115 21.78 -9.20 -6.51
CA LEU A 115 22.99 -8.78 -7.23
C LEU A 115 22.88 -8.88 -8.78
N ARG A 116 21.68 -9.06 -9.33
CA ARG A 116 21.35 -9.29 -10.74
C ARG A 116 21.46 -8.02 -11.60
N ARG A 117 22.50 -7.19 -11.42
CA ARG A 117 22.83 -6.13 -12.38
C ARG A 117 24.30 -5.70 -12.45
N ARG A 118 25.25 -6.62 -12.26
CA ARG A 118 26.59 -6.46 -12.90
C ARG A 118 26.56 -6.76 -14.42
N ARG A 119 25.41 -7.18 -14.99
CA ARG A 119 25.27 -7.60 -16.40
C ARG A 119 24.67 -6.57 -17.37
N GLU A 120 23.98 -5.53 -16.90
CA GLU A 120 23.46 -4.49 -17.82
C GLU A 120 24.46 -3.37 -18.11
N GLY A 121 25.50 -3.21 -17.29
CA GLY A 121 26.64 -2.34 -17.62
C GLY A 121 27.66 -2.97 -18.58
N ALA A 122 27.44 -4.22 -18.99
CA ALA A 122 28.31 -4.97 -19.92
C ALA A 122 27.73 -5.06 -21.35
N ARG A 123 26.72 -4.24 -21.67
CA ARG A 123 26.14 -4.09 -23.01
C ARG A 123 26.22 -2.64 -23.50
N LEU A 124 27.36 -2.00 -23.23
CA LEU A 124 27.88 -0.88 -24.01
C LEU A 124 29.03 -1.43 -24.85
#